data_AF-A0A4V1ZUZ5-F1
#
_entry.id   AF-A0A4V1ZUZ5-F1
#
_cell.length_a   1.000
_cell.length_b   1.000
_cell.length_c   1.000
_cell.angle_alpha   90.00
_cell.angle_beta   90.00
_cell.angle_gamma   90.00
#
_symmetry.space_group_name_H-M   'P 1'
#
loop_
_entity.id
_entity.type
_entity.pdbx_description
1 polymer ?
#
loop_
_entity_poly.entity_id
_entity_poly.type
_entity_poly.pdbx_seq_one_letter_code
_entity_poly.pdbx_strand_id
1 'polypeptide(L)'
;MSRHVFTGLQGENTVAIGWDRPLDTFFVQVMRPDPEMAGEDEILFWRGTDLRELPTAADAIAAARPWASLPADLGATLETDRMKTLGRSDGEHQAEVKRRLFPKG
;
A
#
# COMPACT_ATOMS: atom_id res chain seq x y z
N MET A 1 -1.24 10.37 0.13
CA MET A 1 -1.41 8.91 0.01
C MET A 1 -2.38 8.66 -1.12
N SER A 2 -2.24 7.55 -1.83
CA SER A 2 -3.24 7.08 -2.79
C SER A 2 -3.62 5.63 -2.46
N ARG A 3 -4.81 5.20 -2.89
CA ARG A 3 -5.30 3.84 -2.71
C ARG A 3 -6.18 3.49 -3.90
N HIS A 4 -5.89 2.36 -4.53
CA HIS A 4 -6.68 1.75 -5.60
C HIS A 4 -7.11 0.37 -5.12
N VAL A 5 -8.39 0.03 -5.28
CA VAL A 5 -8.96 -1.22 -4.78
C VAL A 5 -9.46 -2.06 -5.94
N PHE A 6 -9.09 -3.33 -5.92
CA PHE A 6 -9.45 -4.34 -6.92
C PHE A 6 -10.14 -5.52 -6.24
N THR A 7 -11.02 -6.18 -6.97
CA THR A 7 -11.56 -7.48 -6.57
C THR A 7 -10.45 -8.52 -6.67
N GLY A 8 -10.29 -9.33 -5.62
CA GLY A 8 -9.33 -10.43 -5.62
C GLY A 8 -9.78 -11.60 -6.49
N LEU A 9 -8.84 -12.47 -6.84
CA LEU A 9 -9.08 -13.62 -7.73
C LEU A 9 -10.12 -14.61 -7.16
N GLN A 10 -10.28 -14.66 -5.83
CA GLN A 10 -11.29 -15.48 -5.15
C GLN A 10 -12.66 -14.79 -5.02
N GLY A 11 -12.85 -13.60 -5.59
CA GLY A 11 -14.13 -12.86 -5.63
C GLY A 11 -14.54 -12.19 -4.32
N GLU A 12 -14.23 -12.81 -3.18
CA GLU A 12 -14.53 -12.31 -1.83
C GLU A 12 -13.43 -11.41 -1.25
N ASN A 13 -12.20 -11.52 -1.76
CA ASN A 13 -11.08 -10.72 -1.29
C ASN A 13 -11.12 -9.32 -1.92
N THR A 14 -10.65 -8.33 -1.16
CA THR A 14 -10.28 -7.01 -1.69
C THR A 14 -8.77 -6.88 -1.70
N VAL A 15 -8.23 -6.34 -2.80
CA VAL A 15 -6.80 -6.08 -2.97
C VAL A 15 -6.62 -4.58 -3.13
N ALA A 16 -6.06 -3.95 -2.12
CA ALA A 16 -5.71 -2.54 -2.15
C ALA A 16 -4.21 -2.36 -2.41
N ILE A 17 -3.88 -1.44 -3.31
CA ILE A 17 -2.51 -1.05 -3.65
C ILE A 17 -2.43 0.46 -3.76
N GLY A 18 -1.33 1.05 -3.31
CA GLY A 18 -1.21 2.51 -3.31
C GLY A 18 0.12 3.03 -2.83
N TRP A 19 0.20 4.35 -2.67
CA TRP A 19 1.38 5.07 -2.20
C TRP A 19 1.17 5.62 -0.78
N ASP A 20 2.07 5.28 0.13
CA ASP A 20 2.20 5.88 1.46
C ASP A 20 3.38 6.86 1.47
N ARG A 21 3.07 8.16 1.49
CA ARG A 21 4.07 9.24 1.52
C ARG A 21 4.80 9.30 2.87
N PRO A 22 4.13 9.28 4.04
CA PRO A 22 4.82 9.19 5.33
C PRO A 22 5.85 8.06 5.43
N LEU A 23 5.53 6.86 4.93
CA LEU A 23 6.46 5.72 4.91
C LEU A 23 7.36 5.67 3.67
N ASP A 24 7.23 6.62 2.74
CA ASP A 24 8.03 6.67 1.50
C ASP A 24 8.05 5.31 0.78
N THR A 25 6.90 4.63 0.76
CA THR A 25 6.75 3.26 0.25
C THR A 25 5.41 3.11 -0.46
N PHE A 26 5.38 2.25 -1.48
CA PHE A 26 4.13 1.67 -1.93
C PHE A 26 3.64 0.65 -0.90
N PHE A 27 2.36 0.31 -0.94
CA PHE A 27 1.78 -0.72 -0.08
C PHE A 27 0.85 -1.63 -0.86
N VAL A 28 0.68 -2.84 -0.36
CA VAL A 28 -0.34 -3.81 -0.79
C VAL A 28 -1.01 -4.38 0.43
N GLN A 29 -2.34 -4.35 0.46
CA GLN A 29 -3.15 -4.92 1.52
C GLN A 29 -4.25 -5.79 0.91
N VAL A 30 -4.33 -7.04 1.35
CA VAL A 30 -5.36 -8.00 0.94
C VAL A 30 -6.22 -8.31 2.14
N MET A 31 -7.51 -8.11 1.99
CA MET A 31 -8.49 -8.36 3.05
C MET A 31 -9.58 -9.28 2.52
N ARG A 32 -10.21 -10.02 3.42
CA ARG A 32 -11.44 -10.77 3.15
C ARG A 32 -12.45 -10.51 4.27
N PRO A 33 -13.75 -10.68 4.03
CA PRO A 33 -14.72 -10.74 5.11
C PRO A 33 -14.32 -11.79 6.14
N ASP A 34 -14.45 -11.45 7.42
CA ASP A 34 -14.19 -12.38 8.51
C ASP A 34 -15.21 -13.53 8.46
N PRO A 35 -14.76 -14.80 8.55
CA PRO A 35 -15.65 -15.95 8.44
C PRO A 35 -16.56 -16.16 9.67
N GLU A 36 -16.21 -15.57 10.82
CA GLU A 36 -16.90 -15.76 12.09
C GLU A 36 -17.64 -14.49 12.55
N MET A 37 -17.16 -13.30 12.18
CA MET A 37 -17.69 -12.01 12.61
C MET A 37 -18.26 -11.21 11.43
N ALA A 38 -19.58 -11.27 11.27
CA ALA A 38 -20.28 -10.57 10.19
C ALA A 38 -20.03 -9.04 10.23
N GLY A 39 -19.47 -8.51 9.14
CA GLY A 39 -19.16 -7.08 9.00
C GLY A 39 -17.74 -6.69 9.41
N GLU A 40 -16.93 -7.63 9.87
CA GLU A 40 -15.49 -7.45 10.07
C GLU A 40 -14.71 -8.00 8.87
N ASP A 41 -13.47 -7.53 8.70
CA ASP A 41 -12.55 -7.97 7.66
C ASP A 41 -11.26 -8.50 8.29
N GLU A 42 -10.76 -9.63 7.80
CA GLU A 42 -9.47 -10.21 8.15
C GLU A 42 -8.37 -9.76 7.17
N ILE A 43 -7.19 -9.42 7.67
CA ILE A 43 -6.01 -9.12 6.84
C ILE A 43 -5.30 -10.42 6.47
N LEU A 44 -5.33 -10.77 5.18
CA LEU A 44 -4.63 -11.95 4.65
C LEU A 44 -3.17 -11.68 4.31
N PHE A 45 -2.87 -10.46 3.86
CA PHE A 45 -1.55 -10.07 3.39
C PHE A 45 -1.38 -8.56 3.51
N TRP A 46 -0.25 -8.11 4.02
CA TRP A 46 0.10 -6.70 4.06
C TRP A 46 1.61 -6.50 3.88
N ARG A 47 1.97 -5.64 2.94
CA ARG A 47 3.34 -5.14 2.68
C ARG A 47 3.32 -3.63 2.53
N GLY A 48 4.44 -2.97 2.78
CA GLY A 48 4.54 -1.51 2.81
C GLY A 48 4.22 -0.92 4.17
N THR A 49 4.54 -1.65 5.24
CA THR A 49 4.37 -1.22 6.64
C THR A 49 5.63 -0.58 7.21
N ASP A 50 6.77 -0.77 6.55
CA ASP A 50 8.05 -0.19 6.92
C ASP A 50 8.50 0.93 5.97
N LEU A 51 9.37 1.80 6.49
CA LEU A 51 9.96 2.88 5.73
C LEU A 51 10.70 2.34 4.48
N ARG A 52 10.21 2.71 3.29
CA ARG A 52 10.74 2.31 1.97
C ARG A 52 10.73 0.80 1.68
N GLU A 53 9.83 0.04 2.29
CA GLU A 53 9.76 -1.42 2.10
C GLU A 53 9.51 -1.83 0.63
N LEU A 54 8.63 -1.11 -0.06
CA LEU A 54 8.32 -1.28 -1.48
C LEU A 54 8.61 0.03 -2.21
N PRO A 55 9.85 0.23 -2.71
CA PRO A 55 10.28 1.53 -3.23
C PRO A 55 9.73 1.83 -4.64
N THR A 56 9.24 0.84 -5.38
CA THR A 56 8.76 1.02 -6.75
C THR A 56 7.33 0.51 -6.94
N ALA A 57 6.59 1.13 -7.88
CA ALA A 57 5.27 0.64 -8.26
C ALA A 57 5.33 -0.81 -8.81
N ALA A 58 6.44 -1.19 -9.44
CA ALA A 58 6.65 -2.54 -9.97
C ALA A 58 6.70 -3.58 -8.84
N ASP A 59 7.38 -3.30 -7.73
CA ASP A 59 7.45 -4.20 -6.57
C ASP A 59 6.08 -4.40 -5.93
N ALA A 60 5.31 -3.31 -5.78
CA ALA A 60 3.94 -3.39 -5.27
C ALA A 60 3.02 -4.18 -6.22
N ILE A 61 3.12 -3.95 -7.53
CA ILE A 61 2.36 -4.73 -8.53
C ILE A 61 2.74 -6.22 -8.47
N ALA A 62 4.03 -6.53 -8.37
CA ALA A 62 4.49 -7.92 -8.24
C ALA A 62 3.92 -8.58 -6.97
N ALA A 63 3.87 -7.86 -5.84
CA ALA A 63 3.28 -8.36 -4.61
C ALA A 63 1.75 -8.53 -4.68
N ALA A 64 1.05 -7.72 -5.48
CA ALA A 64 -0.41 -7.77 -5.63
C ALA A 64 -0.89 -8.79 -6.69
N ARG A 65 -0.06 -9.13 -7.69
CA ARG A 65 -0.40 -10.05 -8.79
C ARG A 65 -0.90 -11.44 -8.37
N PRO A 66 -0.40 -12.07 -7.30
CA PRO A 66 -0.95 -13.34 -6.82
C PRO A 66 -2.40 -13.24 -6.34
N TRP A 67 -2.88 -12.03 -6.06
CA TRP A 67 -4.16 -11.80 -5.41
C TRP A 67 -5.22 -11.19 -6.31
N ALA A 68 -4.86 -10.45 -7.37
CA ALA A 68 -5.81 -9.81 -8.28
C ALA A 68 -5.27 -9.71 -9.72
N SER A 69 -6.20 -9.66 -10.67
CA SER A 69 -5.89 -9.20 -12.03
C SER A 69 -5.80 -7.68 -12.03
N LEU A 70 -4.66 -7.14 -12.46
CA LEU A 70 -4.36 -5.72 -12.36
C LEU A 70 -4.33 -5.08 -13.76
N PRO A 71 -4.83 -3.84 -13.92
CA PRO A 71 -4.73 -3.09 -15.17
C PRO A 71 -3.27 -2.93 -15.62
N ALA A 72 -3.04 -3.00 -16.94
CA ALA A 72 -1.70 -2.90 -17.51
C ALA A 72 -1.04 -1.52 -17.28
N ASP A 73 -1.85 -0.47 -17.14
CA ASP A 73 -1.45 0.92 -16.91
C ASP A 73 -1.29 1.28 -15.42
N LEU A 74 -1.58 0.35 -14.51
CA LEU A 74 -1.56 0.61 -13.06
C LEU A 74 -0.21 1.14 -12.57
N GLY A 75 0.90 0.66 -13.15
CA GLY A 75 2.24 1.14 -12.79
C GLY A 75 2.41 2.63 -13.04
N ALA A 76 1.93 3.13 -14.18
CA ALA A 76 1.99 4.55 -14.51
C ALA A 76 1.10 5.39 -13.58
N THR A 77 -0.08 4.88 -13.24
CA THR A 77 -0.99 5.51 -12.28
C THR A 77 -0.35 5.63 -10.89
N LEU A 78 0.25 4.54 -10.38
CA LEU A 78 0.89 4.51 -9.07
C LEU A 78 2.08 5.46 -8.99
N GLU A 79 2.95 5.49 -10.00
CA GLU A 79 4.06 6.44 -10.04
C GLU A 79 3.56 7.89 -10.15
N THR A 80 2.52 8.14 -10.94
CA THR A 80 1.91 9.48 -11.01
C THR A 80 1.40 9.93 -9.65
N ASP A 81 0.78 9.03 -8.87
CA ASP A 81 0.31 9.35 -7.53
C ASP A 81 1.45 9.63 -6.54
N ARG A 82 2.54 8.87 -6.63
CA ARG A 82 3.77 9.17 -5.87
C ARG A 82 4.29 10.55 -6.22
N MET A 83 4.39 10.87 -7.51
CA MET A 83 4.92 12.15 -8.02
C MET A 83 4.06 13.35 -7.58
N LYS A 84 2.73 13.20 -7.48
CA LYS A 84 1.83 14.26 -6.94
C LYS A 84 2.16 14.66 -5.50
N THR A 85 2.90 13.82 -4.78
CA THR A 85 3.33 14.09 -3.40
C THR A 85 4.75 14.66 -3.28
N LEU A 86 5.49 14.77 -4.39
CA LEU A 86 6.79 15.43 -4.42
C LEU A 86 6.65 16.88 -3.96
N GLY A 87 7.59 17.33 -3.13
CA GLY A 87 7.57 18.66 -2.53
C GLY A 87 6.67 18.80 -1.29
N ARG A 88 5.93 17.75 -0.89
CA ARG A 88 5.24 17.73 0.42
C ARG A 88 6.15 17.14 1.49
N SER A 89 6.59 17.97 2.43
CA SER A 89 7.30 17.54 3.62
C SER A 89 6.35 17.00 4.69
N ASP A 90 6.89 16.12 5.54
CA ASP A 90 6.24 15.79 6.81
C ASP A 90 6.16 17.06 7.69
N GLY A 91 5.09 17.19 8.46
CA GLY A 91 5.05 18.15 9.56
C GLY A 91 6.04 17.76 10.67
N GLU A 92 6.42 18.70 11.53
CA GLU A 92 7.44 18.48 12.58
C GLU A 92 7.17 17.24 13.44
N HIS A 93 5.91 17.07 13.90
CA HIS A 93 5.48 15.92 14.69
C HIS A 93 5.60 14.59 13.93
N GLN A 94 5.24 14.56 12.64
CA GLN A 94 5.37 13.36 11.81
C GLN A 94 6.84 12.99 11.58
N ALA A 95 7.67 13.99 11.31
CA ALA A 95 9.11 13.79 11.14
C ALA A 95 9.76 13.27 12.44
N GLU A 96 9.32 13.75 13.60
CA GLU A 96 9.80 13.25 14.89
C GLU A 96 9.40 11.80 15.15
N VAL A 97 8.12 11.45 14.98
CA VAL A 97 7.64 10.08 15.15
C VAL A 97 8.40 9.13 14.23
N LYS A 98 8.61 9.53 12.97
CA LYS A 98 9.36 8.75 11.99
C LYS A 98 10.81 8.48 12.43
N ARG A 99 11.51 9.47 13.01
CA ARG A 99 12.85 9.28 13.57
C ARG A 99 12.86 8.30 14.75
N ARG A 100 11.80 8.26 15.54
CA ARG A 100 11.68 7.36 16.71
C ARG A 100 11.36 5.92 16.29
N LEU A 101 10.45 5.74 15.33
CA LEU A 101 9.98 4.42 14.89
C LEU A 101 10.94 3.75 13.89
N PHE A 102 11.65 4.54 13.07
CA PHE A 102 12.56 4.04 12.03
C PHE A 102 13.94 4.69 12.16
N PRO A 103 14.74 4.32 13.18
CA PRO A 103 16.09 4.86 13.35
C PRO A 103 16.98 4.48 12.16
N LYS A 104 17.84 5.39 11.73
CA LYS A 104 18.90 5.04 10.75
C LYS A 104 19.89 4.13 11.47
N GLY A 105 20.02 2.89 11.00
CA GLY A 105 21.05 1.94 11.43
C GLY A 105 22.46 2.44 11.09
#